data_AF-A0A5C7H9M4-F1
#
_entry.id   AF-A0A5C7H9M4-F1
#
_cell.length_a   1.000
_cell.length_b   1.000
_cell.length_c   1.000
_cell.angle_alpha   90.00
_cell.angle_beta   90.00
_cell.angle_gamma   90.00
#
_symmetry.space_group_name_H-M   'P 1'
#
loop_
_entity.id
_entity.type
_entity.pdbx_description
1 polymer ?
#
loop_
_entity_poly.entity_id
_entity_poly.type
_entity_poly.pdbx_seq_one_letter_code
_entity_poly.pdbx_strand_id
1 'polypeptide(L)'
;MEEKSNKLLILYASQTGNALDAAERIDREAERRGCPVIILSMDEYDVKCLPREDTVIFIVSTTGQGDTPDSMKVFWRFLLQKKLSKHWLKGAHYAVFGLGDSGYQKFNFVAKKLDSRLSDIGATAVLERGLGDDQHPSGYEGALDPWLQSLWSRLYKIKPSFFPQGPGFVISNMKLIEQPKVHITYHKVETTHCQMSNASDLKGIQMQFERARSMSPVKFSNYKNKPDCFLKMIKNQPLTTAGGGKDVRHFEFEFVSSAIQYEVGDALEVLPSQEPAALDAFLQHCNLNPEAFIIVHRKDTRNNFPNTFMNTTEGPIKLRTFVELTMDVASASPRRYFFEARISCFN
;
A
#
# COMPACT_ATOMS: atom_id res chain seq x y z
N MET A 1 -17.74 -18.67 25.41
CA MET A 1 -17.48 -18.76 23.95
C MET A 1 -16.88 -17.44 23.57
N GLU A 2 -15.64 -17.42 23.10
CA GLU A 2 -15.01 -16.19 22.61
C GLU A 2 -15.79 -15.75 21.37
N GLU A 3 -16.43 -14.59 21.42
CA GLU A 3 -17.20 -14.02 20.32
C GLU A 3 -16.23 -13.78 19.15
N LYS A 4 -16.27 -14.64 18.12
CA LYS A 4 -15.42 -14.47 16.95
C LYS A 4 -15.76 -13.13 16.31
N SER A 5 -14.76 -12.26 16.26
CA SER A 5 -14.83 -10.93 15.64
C SER A 5 -15.55 -11.01 14.29
N ASN A 6 -16.62 -10.22 14.11
CA ASN A 6 -17.36 -10.15 12.85
C ASN A 6 -16.63 -9.28 11.80
N LYS A 7 -15.30 -9.24 11.87
CA LYS A 7 -14.43 -8.47 10.99
C LYS A 7 -13.82 -9.39 9.94
N LEU A 8 -13.71 -8.89 8.71
CA LEU A 8 -13.05 -9.58 7.61
C LEU A 8 -11.55 -9.26 7.63
N LEU A 9 -10.70 -10.27 7.62
CA LEU A 9 -9.25 -10.09 7.56
C LEU A 9 -8.76 -10.08 6.11
N ILE A 10 -8.00 -9.06 5.73
CA ILE A 10 -7.26 -8.97 4.47
C ILE A 10 -5.77 -8.94 4.77
N LEU A 11 -5.05 -9.93 4.25
CA LEU A 11 -3.59 -9.99 4.29
C LEU A 11 -3.03 -9.69 2.91
N TYR A 12 -2.16 -8.69 2.82
CA TYR A 12 -1.54 -8.32 1.55
C TYR A 12 -0.02 -8.51 1.56
N ALA A 13 0.54 -8.77 0.38
CA ALA A 13 1.97 -8.73 0.15
C ALA A 13 2.28 -7.97 -1.14
N SER A 14 3.03 -6.88 -0.99
CA SER A 14 3.33 -5.93 -2.04
C SER A 14 4.82 -5.62 -2.06
N GLN A 15 5.38 -5.36 -3.25
CA GLN A 15 6.73 -4.84 -3.41
C GLN A 15 6.70 -3.33 -3.68
N THR A 16 5.83 -2.87 -4.58
CA THR A 16 5.77 -1.49 -5.07
C THR A 16 4.44 -0.78 -4.80
N GLY A 17 3.52 -1.39 -4.04
CA GLY A 17 2.25 -0.76 -3.64
C GLY A 17 0.98 -1.35 -4.26
N ASN A 18 1.03 -1.91 -5.47
CA ASN A 18 -0.19 -2.36 -6.17
C ASN A 18 -1.06 -3.36 -5.38
N ALA A 19 -0.47 -4.31 -4.65
CA ALA A 19 -1.25 -5.27 -3.85
C ALA A 19 -1.94 -4.60 -2.65
N LEU A 20 -1.31 -3.58 -2.07
CA LEU A 20 -1.89 -2.77 -1.00
C LEU A 20 -3.06 -1.95 -1.56
N ASP A 21 -2.89 -1.29 -2.72
CA ASP A 21 -3.97 -0.55 -3.37
C ASP A 21 -5.21 -1.43 -3.62
N ALA A 22 -5.00 -2.65 -4.13
CA ALA A 22 -6.07 -3.61 -4.34
C ALA A 22 -6.72 -4.08 -3.02
N ALA A 23 -5.93 -4.30 -1.97
CA ALA A 23 -6.43 -4.63 -0.64
C ALA A 23 -7.28 -3.49 -0.05
N GLU A 24 -6.82 -2.25 -0.17
CA GLU A 24 -7.58 -1.07 0.27
C GLU A 24 -8.85 -0.86 -0.56
N ARG A 25 -8.85 -1.23 -1.86
CA ARG A 25 -10.06 -1.23 -2.67
C ARG A 25 -11.11 -2.19 -2.12
N ILE A 26 -10.70 -3.42 -1.79
CA ILE A 26 -11.59 -4.43 -1.21
C ILE A 26 -12.12 -3.95 0.14
N ASP A 27 -11.27 -3.38 1.00
CA ASP A 27 -11.64 -2.80 2.28
C ASP A 27 -12.73 -1.72 2.14
N ARG A 28 -12.51 -0.72 1.29
CA ARG A 28 -13.51 0.32 1.03
C ARG A 28 -14.84 -0.25 0.55
N GLU A 29 -14.81 -1.25 -0.32
CA GLU A 29 -16.01 -1.92 -0.81
C GLU A 29 -16.73 -2.77 0.24
N ALA A 30 -15.98 -3.35 1.18
CA ALA A 30 -16.54 -4.06 2.33
C ALA A 30 -17.15 -3.09 3.36
N GLU A 31 -16.45 -1.99 3.68
CA GLU A 31 -16.95 -0.92 4.56
C GLU A 31 -18.26 -0.34 4.01
N ARG A 32 -18.33 -0.09 2.69
CA ARG A 32 -19.56 0.33 2.00
C ARG A 32 -20.71 -0.67 2.16
N ARG A 33 -20.43 -1.94 2.42
CA ARG A 33 -21.44 -2.98 2.65
C ARG A 33 -21.71 -3.22 4.14
N GLY A 34 -21.16 -2.39 5.02
CA GLY A 34 -21.27 -2.51 6.47
C GLY A 34 -20.43 -3.65 7.06
N CYS A 35 -19.44 -4.14 6.33
CA CYS A 35 -18.52 -5.18 6.77
C CYS A 35 -17.21 -4.53 7.26
N PRO A 36 -16.92 -4.52 8.57
CA PRO A 36 -15.67 -3.97 9.07
C PRO A 36 -14.50 -4.88 8.68
N VAL A 37 -13.39 -4.28 8.26
CA VAL A 37 -12.22 -5.01 7.77
C VAL A 37 -10.99 -4.69 8.61
N ILE A 38 -10.10 -5.68 8.73
CA ILE A 38 -8.73 -5.49 9.20
C ILE A 38 -7.81 -5.76 8.00
N ILE A 39 -6.99 -4.78 7.62
CA ILE A 39 -5.95 -4.96 6.61
C ILE A 39 -4.60 -4.99 7.31
N LEU A 40 -3.79 -6.01 7.02
CA LEU A 40 -2.41 -6.12 7.52
C LEU A 40 -1.46 -6.58 6.42
N SER A 41 -0.22 -6.11 6.47
CA SER A 41 0.86 -6.69 5.69
C SER A 41 1.19 -8.09 6.22
N MET A 42 1.57 -9.02 5.35
CA MET A 42 1.87 -10.40 5.75
C MET A 42 3.02 -10.55 6.74
N ASP A 43 3.96 -9.63 6.77
CA ASP A 43 5.09 -9.60 7.71
C ASP A 43 4.76 -8.94 9.05
N GLU A 44 3.62 -8.26 9.15
CA GLU A 44 3.08 -7.74 10.41
C GLU A 44 2.11 -8.72 11.09
N TYR A 45 1.68 -9.78 10.38
CA TYR A 45 0.75 -10.78 10.87
C TYR A 45 1.46 -12.03 11.39
N ASP A 46 1.11 -12.48 12.61
CA ASP A 46 1.58 -13.77 13.12
C ASP A 46 0.81 -14.92 12.46
N VAL A 47 1.47 -15.61 11.52
CA VAL A 47 0.93 -16.77 10.77
C VAL A 47 0.36 -17.85 11.69
N LYS A 48 0.84 -17.97 12.93
CA LYS A 48 0.33 -18.96 13.89
C LYS A 48 -1.10 -18.69 14.33
N CYS A 49 -1.58 -17.46 14.17
CA CYS A 49 -2.97 -17.07 14.46
C CYS A 49 -3.94 -17.48 13.34
N LEU A 50 -3.45 -17.83 12.15
CA LEU A 50 -4.29 -18.13 10.99
C LEU A 50 -5.38 -19.21 11.22
N PRO A 51 -5.14 -20.30 11.99
CA PRO A 51 -6.19 -21.28 12.31
C PRO A 51 -7.35 -20.74 13.16
N ARG A 52 -7.17 -19.57 13.80
CA ARG A 52 -8.22 -18.91 14.59
C ARG A 52 -9.16 -18.08 13.73
N GLU A 53 -8.73 -17.72 12.53
CA GLU A 53 -9.51 -16.90 11.60
C GLU A 53 -10.56 -17.75 10.87
N ASP A 54 -11.78 -17.22 10.75
CA ASP A 54 -12.85 -17.88 10.00
C ASP A 54 -12.70 -17.71 8.49
N THR A 55 -12.29 -16.50 8.06
CA THR A 55 -12.28 -16.09 6.66
C THR A 55 -11.17 -15.07 6.43
N VAL A 56 -10.27 -15.35 5.50
CA VAL A 56 -9.12 -14.49 5.18
C VAL A 56 -9.02 -14.26 3.68
N ILE A 57 -8.85 -13.01 3.27
CA ILE A 57 -8.57 -12.65 1.87
C ILE A 57 -7.08 -12.37 1.73
N PHE A 58 -6.45 -12.96 0.73
CA PHE A 58 -5.04 -12.83 0.43
C PHE A 58 -4.83 -12.07 -0.87
N ILE A 59 -4.11 -10.95 -0.82
CA ILE A 59 -3.79 -10.12 -1.99
C ILE A 59 -2.28 -10.09 -2.19
N VAL A 60 -1.77 -10.75 -3.22
CA VAL A 60 -0.33 -10.98 -3.36
C VAL A 60 0.20 -10.63 -4.74
N SER A 61 1.29 -9.86 -4.80
CA SER A 61 2.04 -9.64 -6.04
C SER A 61 2.99 -10.80 -6.33
N THR A 62 3.39 -10.95 -7.59
CA THR A 62 4.53 -11.78 -8.01
C THR A 62 5.69 -10.87 -8.41
N THR A 63 6.90 -11.12 -7.91
CA THR A 63 8.09 -10.30 -8.20
C THR A 63 9.12 -11.06 -9.02
N GLY A 64 10.02 -10.33 -9.69
CA GLY A 64 11.19 -10.88 -10.37
C GLY A 64 10.88 -12.10 -11.26
N GLN A 65 11.54 -13.21 -10.97
CA GLN A 65 11.38 -14.47 -11.71
C GLN A 65 10.39 -15.40 -11.01
N GLY A 66 9.21 -14.88 -10.65
CA GLY A 66 8.15 -15.63 -9.98
C GLY A 66 8.34 -15.78 -8.47
N ASP A 67 9.03 -14.84 -7.84
CA ASP A 67 9.34 -14.85 -6.43
C ASP A 67 8.27 -14.09 -5.63
N THR A 68 8.21 -14.37 -4.33
CA THR A 68 7.34 -13.65 -3.40
C THR A 68 7.88 -12.25 -3.13
N PRO A 69 7.02 -11.24 -2.92
CA PRO A 69 7.42 -9.96 -2.36
C PRO A 69 8.16 -10.13 -1.02
N ASP A 70 9.02 -9.18 -0.68
CA ASP A 70 9.80 -9.26 0.58
C ASP A 70 8.90 -9.36 1.81
N SER A 71 7.77 -8.62 1.81
CA SER A 71 6.74 -8.63 2.85
C SER A 71 6.07 -9.99 3.07
N MET A 72 6.25 -10.96 2.16
CA MET A 72 5.68 -12.31 2.28
C MET A 72 6.73 -13.37 2.67
N LYS A 73 8.04 -13.10 2.58
CA LYS A 73 9.08 -14.13 2.69
C LYS A 73 8.98 -14.97 3.97
N VAL A 74 8.80 -14.32 5.12
CA VAL A 74 8.69 -15.01 6.43
C VAL A 74 7.38 -15.81 6.50
N PHE A 75 6.27 -15.19 6.09
CA PHE A 75 4.95 -15.80 6.05
C PHE A 75 4.95 -17.07 5.19
N TRP A 76 5.50 -16.97 3.98
CA TRP A 76 5.57 -18.06 3.02
C TRP A 76 6.46 -19.20 3.49
N ARG A 77 7.64 -18.91 4.04
CA ARG A 77 8.52 -19.92 4.62
C ARG A 77 7.85 -20.70 5.74
N PHE A 78 7.01 -20.05 6.56
CA PHE A 78 6.23 -20.74 7.58
C PHE A 78 5.22 -21.71 6.95
N LEU A 79 4.44 -21.26 5.96
CA LEU A 79 3.45 -22.10 5.29
C LEU A 79 4.08 -23.31 4.58
N LEU A 80 5.31 -23.22 4.10
CA LEU A 80 6.02 -24.33 3.45
C LEU A 80 6.55 -25.42 4.41
N GLN A 81 6.40 -25.25 5.73
CA GLN A 81 6.92 -26.22 6.69
C GLN A 81 6.18 -27.57 6.59
N LYS A 82 6.94 -28.66 6.45
CA LYS A 82 6.40 -30.04 6.34
C LYS A 82 5.62 -30.51 7.58
N LYS A 83 5.85 -29.87 8.74
CA LYS A 83 5.16 -30.18 9.99
C LYS A 83 3.69 -29.73 10.02
N LEU A 84 3.27 -28.85 9.11
CA LEU A 84 1.89 -28.42 9.02
C LEU A 84 1.04 -29.56 8.45
N SER A 85 0.05 -30.00 9.22
CA SER A 85 -0.85 -31.08 8.82
C SER A 85 -1.81 -30.62 7.72
N LYS A 86 -2.39 -31.59 6.98
CA LYS A 86 -3.45 -31.34 5.99
C LYS A 86 -4.75 -30.79 6.58
N HIS A 87 -4.84 -30.70 7.90
CA HIS A 87 -6.02 -30.20 8.63
C HIS A 87 -5.71 -28.94 9.43
N TRP A 88 -4.53 -28.35 9.26
CA TRP A 88 -4.08 -27.21 10.05
C TRP A 88 -5.02 -25.99 9.91
N LEU A 89 -5.60 -25.78 8.72
CA LEU A 89 -6.61 -24.75 8.44
C LEU A 89 -8.02 -25.32 8.23
N LYS A 90 -8.32 -26.49 8.80
CA LYS A 90 -9.65 -27.09 8.65
C LYS A 90 -10.73 -26.15 9.19
N GLY A 91 -11.67 -25.78 8.33
CA GLY A 91 -12.79 -24.89 8.66
C GLY A 91 -12.51 -23.40 8.41
N ALA A 92 -11.27 -23.01 8.08
CA ALA A 92 -10.97 -21.68 7.62
C ALA A 92 -11.33 -21.53 6.14
N HIS A 93 -11.96 -20.42 5.79
CA HIS A 93 -12.27 -20.05 4.41
C HIS A 93 -11.25 -19.04 3.89
N TYR A 94 -10.90 -19.12 2.62
CA TYR A 94 -9.96 -18.16 2.04
C TYR A 94 -10.31 -17.74 0.61
N ALA A 95 -9.82 -16.57 0.22
CA ALA A 95 -9.84 -16.10 -1.15
C ALA A 95 -8.46 -15.57 -1.53
N VAL A 96 -8.01 -15.79 -2.75
CA VAL A 96 -6.72 -15.26 -3.24
C VAL A 96 -6.95 -14.40 -4.47
N PHE A 97 -6.39 -13.19 -4.46
CA PHE A 97 -6.23 -12.38 -5.66
C PHE A 97 -4.74 -12.13 -5.90
N GLY A 98 -4.28 -12.52 -7.08
CA GLY A 98 -2.91 -12.30 -7.51
C GLY A 98 -2.78 -11.04 -8.36
N LEU A 99 -1.67 -10.32 -8.19
CA LEU A 99 -1.21 -9.31 -9.12
C LEU A 99 0.02 -9.84 -9.85
N GLY A 100 -0.04 -9.87 -11.17
CA GLY A 100 1.03 -10.32 -12.03
C GLY A 100 0.97 -9.65 -13.40
N ASP A 101 1.87 -10.07 -14.28
CA ASP A 101 2.02 -9.54 -15.62
C ASP A 101 2.22 -10.73 -16.58
N SER A 102 1.33 -10.88 -17.56
CA SER A 102 1.35 -12.00 -18.51
C SER A 102 2.50 -11.94 -19.52
N GLY A 103 3.20 -10.80 -19.61
CA GLY A 103 4.47 -10.65 -20.30
C GLY A 103 5.61 -11.43 -19.63
N TYR A 104 5.45 -11.87 -18.39
CA TYR A 104 6.40 -12.73 -17.69
C TYR A 104 5.98 -14.20 -17.74
N GLN A 105 6.96 -15.09 -17.94
CA GLN A 105 6.73 -16.55 -18.01
C GLN A 105 6.00 -17.09 -16.77
N LYS A 106 6.30 -16.54 -15.59
CA LYS A 106 5.72 -16.95 -14.30
C LYS A 106 4.56 -16.05 -13.88
N PHE A 107 3.62 -15.83 -14.82
CA PHE A 107 2.40 -15.06 -14.57
C PHE A 107 1.63 -15.53 -13.32
N ASN A 108 1.48 -14.63 -12.34
CA ASN A 108 0.77 -14.84 -11.07
C ASN A 108 1.24 -16.09 -10.27
N PHE A 109 2.51 -16.48 -10.41
CA PHE A 109 3.00 -17.74 -9.86
C PHE A 109 2.90 -17.81 -8.33
N VAL A 110 3.08 -16.69 -7.63
CA VAL A 110 2.96 -16.63 -6.16
C VAL A 110 1.52 -16.88 -5.73
N ALA A 111 0.54 -16.21 -6.35
CA ALA A 111 -0.88 -16.39 -6.03
C ALA A 111 -1.33 -17.84 -6.28
N LYS A 112 -0.92 -18.42 -7.41
CA LYS A 112 -1.20 -19.83 -7.75
C LYS A 112 -0.63 -20.79 -6.71
N LYS A 113 0.62 -20.57 -6.28
CA LYS A 113 1.26 -21.38 -5.23
C LYS A 113 0.60 -21.23 -3.87
N LEU A 114 0.24 -20.00 -3.49
CA LEU A 114 -0.42 -19.71 -2.23
C LEU A 114 -1.78 -20.40 -2.16
N ASP A 115 -2.59 -20.26 -3.20
CA ASP A 115 -3.89 -20.93 -3.36
C ASP A 115 -3.78 -22.45 -3.21
N SER A 116 -2.88 -23.09 -3.98
CA SER A 116 -2.62 -24.53 -3.84
C SER A 116 -2.21 -24.90 -2.42
N ARG A 117 -1.29 -24.13 -1.80
CA ARG A 117 -0.78 -24.46 -0.48
C ARG A 117 -1.82 -24.32 0.63
N LEU A 118 -2.69 -23.31 0.56
CA LEU A 118 -3.78 -23.10 1.51
C LEU A 118 -4.80 -24.26 1.42
N SER A 119 -5.11 -24.71 0.21
CA SER A 119 -5.94 -25.90 -0.01
C SER A 119 -5.28 -27.16 0.57
N ASP A 120 -3.98 -27.37 0.33
CA ASP A 120 -3.24 -28.55 0.80
C ASP A 120 -3.22 -28.71 2.33
N ILE A 121 -3.28 -27.60 3.06
CA ILE A 121 -3.29 -27.58 4.54
C ILE A 121 -4.70 -27.48 5.13
N GLY A 122 -5.73 -27.65 4.30
CA GLY A 122 -7.11 -27.90 4.72
C GLY A 122 -8.05 -26.70 4.72
N ALA A 123 -7.61 -25.55 4.19
CA ALA A 123 -8.48 -24.38 4.04
C ALA A 123 -9.44 -24.56 2.85
N THR A 124 -10.61 -23.92 2.92
CA THR A 124 -11.64 -24.01 1.88
C THR A 124 -11.71 -22.72 1.06
N ALA A 125 -11.53 -22.80 -0.25
CA ALA A 125 -11.63 -21.64 -1.13
C ALA A 125 -13.07 -21.11 -1.20
N VAL A 126 -13.25 -19.80 -1.02
CA VAL A 126 -14.54 -19.09 -1.15
C VAL A 126 -14.98 -19.02 -2.61
N LEU A 127 -14.01 -18.79 -3.50
CA LEU A 127 -14.14 -18.68 -4.95
C LEU A 127 -12.80 -18.99 -5.61
N GLU A 128 -12.80 -19.12 -6.93
CA GLU A 128 -11.57 -19.30 -7.71
C GLU A 128 -10.63 -18.10 -7.53
N ARG A 129 -9.32 -18.37 -7.49
CA ARG A 129 -8.29 -17.33 -7.40
C ARG A 129 -8.44 -16.31 -8.54
N GLY A 130 -8.39 -15.03 -8.21
CA GLY A 130 -8.31 -13.97 -9.20
C GLY A 130 -6.87 -13.79 -9.68
N LEU A 131 -6.69 -13.52 -10.97
CA LEU A 131 -5.38 -13.34 -11.60
C LEU A 131 -5.37 -11.99 -12.34
N GLY A 132 -4.98 -10.93 -11.64
CA GLY A 132 -4.77 -9.61 -12.21
C GLY A 132 -3.58 -9.60 -13.16
N ASP A 133 -3.76 -8.92 -14.30
CA ASP A 133 -2.76 -8.81 -15.36
C ASP A 133 -2.45 -7.35 -15.67
N ASP A 134 -1.20 -6.95 -15.47
CA ASP A 134 -0.73 -5.59 -15.77
C ASP A 134 -0.69 -5.28 -17.28
N GLN A 135 -0.68 -6.30 -18.14
CA GLN A 135 -0.77 -6.12 -19.61
C GLN A 135 -2.19 -5.81 -20.10
N HIS A 136 -3.21 -6.00 -19.26
CA HIS A 136 -4.58 -5.70 -19.64
C HIS A 136 -4.77 -4.17 -19.81
N PRO A 137 -5.61 -3.67 -20.74
CA PRO A 137 -5.82 -2.23 -20.92
C PRO A 137 -6.30 -1.48 -19.68
N SER A 138 -6.97 -2.18 -18.77
CA SER A 138 -7.40 -1.67 -17.45
C SER A 138 -6.47 -2.12 -16.31
N GLY A 139 -5.28 -2.62 -16.61
CA GLY A 139 -4.37 -3.28 -15.68
C GLY A 139 -5.04 -4.41 -14.90
N TYR A 140 -4.57 -4.64 -13.67
CA TYR A 140 -5.11 -5.66 -12.78
C TYR A 140 -6.61 -5.47 -12.44
N GLU A 141 -7.16 -4.26 -12.60
CA GLU A 141 -8.57 -3.98 -12.34
C GLU A 141 -9.50 -4.77 -13.26
N GLY A 142 -9.05 -5.09 -14.49
CA GLY A 142 -9.82 -5.88 -15.46
C GLY A 142 -10.21 -7.26 -14.93
N ALA A 143 -9.37 -7.87 -14.10
CA ALA A 143 -9.69 -9.12 -13.42
C ALA A 143 -10.28 -8.90 -12.01
N LEU A 144 -9.92 -7.80 -11.34
CA LEU A 144 -10.39 -7.50 -9.99
C LEU A 144 -11.90 -7.21 -9.94
N ASP A 145 -12.41 -6.42 -10.87
CA ASP A 145 -13.83 -6.03 -10.92
C ASP A 145 -14.79 -7.24 -10.96
N PRO A 146 -14.69 -8.19 -11.92
CA PRO A 146 -15.56 -9.36 -11.94
C PRO A 146 -15.30 -10.31 -10.75
N TRP A 147 -14.06 -10.34 -10.25
CA TRP A 147 -13.71 -11.14 -9.08
C TRP A 147 -14.38 -10.61 -7.81
N LEU A 148 -14.41 -9.29 -7.60
CA LEU A 148 -15.10 -8.62 -6.49
C LEU A 148 -16.61 -8.91 -6.50
N GLN A 149 -17.27 -8.82 -7.66
CA GLN A 149 -18.70 -9.14 -7.79
C GLN A 149 -19.01 -10.57 -7.33
N SER A 150 -18.14 -11.51 -7.69
CA SER A 150 -18.23 -12.91 -7.27
C SER A 150 -17.93 -13.09 -5.78
N LEU A 151 -16.91 -12.40 -5.27
CA LEU A 151 -16.46 -12.45 -3.88
C LEU A 151 -17.60 -12.07 -2.93
N TRP A 152 -18.25 -10.92 -3.14
CA TRP A 152 -19.31 -10.44 -2.24
C TRP A 152 -20.48 -11.43 -2.15
N SER A 153 -20.90 -11.96 -3.29
CA SER A 153 -21.97 -12.95 -3.37
C SER A 153 -21.63 -14.26 -2.66
N ARG A 154 -20.36 -14.69 -2.70
CA ARG A 154 -19.88 -15.92 -2.06
C ARG A 154 -19.67 -15.74 -0.56
N LEU A 155 -19.06 -14.63 -0.14
CA LEU A 155 -18.87 -14.30 1.27
C LEU A 155 -20.21 -14.23 2.01
N TYR A 156 -21.24 -13.63 1.40
CA TYR A 156 -22.58 -13.60 2.00
C TYR A 156 -23.18 -15.00 2.22
N LYS A 157 -22.95 -15.95 1.31
CA LYS A 157 -23.42 -17.33 1.46
C LYS A 157 -22.71 -18.08 2.59
N ILE A 158 -21.44 -17.79 2.82
CA ILE A 158 -20.62 -18.45 3.85
C ILE A 158 -20.88 -17.85 5.22
N LYS A 159 -20.90 -16.52 5.31
CA LYS A 159 -21.03 -15.78 6.56
C LYS A 159 -21.94 -14.57 6.34
N PRO A 160 -23.28 -14.75 6.40
CA PRO A 160 -24.25 -13.66 6.23
C PRO A 160 -24.05 -12.50 7.23
N SER A 161 -23.46 -12.79 8.39
CA SER A 161 -23.16 -11.79 9.41
C SER A 161 -22.21 -10.69 8.93
N PHE A 162 -21.39 -10.93 7.90
CA PHE A 162 -20.57 -9.88 7.29
C PHE A 162 -21.39 -8.80 6.59
N PHE A 163 -22.58 -9.15 6.07
CA PHE A 163 -23.44 -8.23 5.33
C PHE A 163 -24.86 -8.29 5.88
N PRO A 164 -25.15 -7.65 7.03
CA PRO A 164 -26.45 -7.72 7.69
C PRO A 164 -27.60 -7.21 6.80
N GLN A 165 -27.31 -6.34 5.83
CA GLN A 165 -28.28 -5.78 4.88
C GLN A 165 -28.21 -6.44 3.49
N GLY A 166 -27.44 -7.53 3.36
CA GLY A 166 -27.21 -8.24 2.11
C GLY A 166 -26.04 -7.70 1.27
N PRO A 167 -25.56 -8.46 0.27
CA PRO A 167 -24.34 -8.13 -0.50
C PRO A 167 -24.51 -6.97 -1.49
N GLY A 168 -25.75 -6.66 -1.84
CA GLY A 168 -26.12 -5.54 -2.73
C GLY A 168 -26.37 -4.22 -2.00
N PHE A 169 -26.42 -4.23 -0.66
CA PHE A 169 -26.54 -2.99 0.10
C PHE A 169 -25.22 -2.23 0.06
N VAL A 170 -25.27 -0.99 -0.43
CA VAL A 170 -24.11 -0.11 -0.54
C VAL A 170 -24.45 1.22 0.12
N ILE A 171 -23.76 1.54 1.21
CA ILE A 171 -23.81 2.84 1.87
C ILE A 171 -23.41 3.91 0.83
N SER A 172 -24.22 4.97 0.75
CA SER A 172 -23.96 6.11 -0.13
C SER A 172 -22.59 6.73 0.18
N ASN A 173 -21.84 7.09 -0.86
CA ASN A 173 -20.49 7.67 -0.74
C ASN A 173 -20.45 8.87 0.21
N MET A 174 -21.52 9.68 0.26
CA MET A 174 -21.60 10.84 1.15
C MET A 174 -21.40 10.49 2.63
N LYS A 175 -21.90 9.32 3.09
CA LYS A 175 -21.76 8.88 4.49
C LYS A 175 -20.39 8.25 4.80
N LEU A 176 -19.68 7.74 3.78
CA LEU A 176 -18.33 7.17 3.97
C LEU A 176 -17.25 8.24 3.99
N ILE A 177 -17.44 9.34 3.25
CA ILE A 177 -16.52 10.50 3.25
C ILE A 177 -16.37 11.09 4.66
N GLU A 178 -17.38 10.93 5.52
CA GLU A 178 -17.38 11.42 6.90
C GLU A 178 -16.40 10.67 7.83
N GLN A 179 -15.73 9.61 7.38
CA GLN A 179 -14.75 8.86 8.20
C GLN A 179 -13.34 8.88 7.59
N PRO A 180 -12.65 10.03 7.59
CA PRO A 180 -11.30 10.11 7.05
C PRO A 180 -10.34 9.21 7.84
N LYS A 181 -9.52 8.43 7.13
CA LYS A 181 -8.45 7.59 7.73
C LYS A 181 -7.32 8.42 8.34
N VAL A 182 -7.26 9.70 7.99
CA VAL A 182 -6.20 10.64 8.35
C VAL A 182 -6.83 11.95 8.81
N HIS A 183 -6.29 12.53 9.87
CA HIS A 183 -6.65 13.86 10.34
C HIS A 183 -5.45 14.81 10.21
N ILE A 184 -5.66 16.01 9.70
CA ILE A 184 -4.59 16.99 9.46
C ILE A 184 -4.80 18.18 10.39
N THR A 185 -3.80 18.47 11.22
CA THR A 185 -3.80 19.63 12.11
C THR A 185 -2.95 20.75 11.49
N TYR A 186 -3.51 21.95 11.39
CA TYR A 186 -2.82 23.14 10.87
C TYR A 186 -2.25 23.99 12.00
N HIS A 187 -1.04 24.49 11.85
CA HIS A 187 -0.32 25.30 12.82
C HIS A 187 -0.07 26.73 12.31
N LYS A 188 -0.22 27.73 13.19
CA LYS A 188 0.11 29.13 12.89
C LYS A 188 1.63 29.37 13.00
N VAL A 189 2.17 30.18 12.10
CA VAL A 189 3.60 30.47 11.96
C VAL A 189 4.23 31.06 13.24
N GLU A 190 3.44 31.74 14.08
CA GLU A 190 3.92 32.44 15.28
C GLU A 190 4.40 31.54 16.42
N THR A 191 4.07 30.23 16.42
CA THR A 191 4.38 29.33 17.56
C THR A 191 5.55 28.38 17.33
N THR A 192 6.21 28.43 16.17
CA THR A 192 7.28 27.51 15.82
C THR A 192 8.59 28.25 15.59
N HIS A 193 9.36 28.44 16.66
CA HIS A 193 10.82 28.44 16.56
C HIS A 193 11.28 27.01 16.21
N CYS A 194 10.91 26.52 15.03
CA CYS A 194 11.62 25.38 14.45
C CYS A 194 12.99 25.90 14.06
N GLN A 195 14.02 25.37 14.70
CA GLN A 195 15.42 25.57 14.32
C GLN A 195 15.58 25.16 12.85
N MET A 196 15.38 26.12 11.95
CA MET A 196 15.67 25.98 10.54
C MET A 196 17.18 26.08 10.39
N SER A 197 17.85 24.94 10.42
CA SER A 197 19.10 24.79 9.68
C SER A 197 18.74 25.05 8.22
N ASN A 198 19.46 25.92 7.54
CA ASN A 198 19.23 26.21 6.12
C ASN A 198 19.09 24.90 5.33
N ALA A 199 18.14 24.86 4.38
CA ALA A 199 17.83 23.69 3.54
C ALA A 199 19.02 23.15 2.71
N SER A 200 20.20 23.76 2.83
CA SER A 200 21.46 23.36 2.22
C SER A 200 22.19 22.25 3.00
N ASP A 201 21.85 21.98 4.26
CA ASP A 201 22.50 20.94 5.05
C ASP A 201 21.83 19.58 4.84
N LEU A 202 22.60 18.56 4.44
CA LEU A 202 22.14 17.16 4.26
C LEU A 202 21.36 16.63 5.47
N LYS A 203 21.75 17.05 6.69
CA LYS A 203 21.04 16.71 7.93
C LYS A 203 19.63 17.30 7.99
N GLY A 204 19.46 18.53 7.52
CA GLY A 204 18.15 19.18 7.44
C GLY A 204 17.23 18.47 6.46
N ILE A 205 17.73 18.12 5.28
CA ILE A 205 16.99 17.34 4.28
C ILE A 205 16.57 15.99 4.85
N GLN A 206 17.52 15.25 5.45
CA GLN A 206 17.23 13.96 6.07
C GLN A 206 16.14 14.06 7.14
N MET A 207 16.19 15.08 8.00
CA MET A 207 15.17 15.31 9.03
C MET A 207 13.79 15.59 8.43
N GLN A 208 13.70 16.34 7.32
CA GLN A 208 12.42 16.56 6.64
C GLN A 208 11.87 15.28 6.02
N PHE A 209 12.73 14.44 5.42
CA PHE A 209 12.34 13.12 4.91
C PHE A 209 11.80 12.21 6.00
N GLU A 210 12.56 12.08 7.10
CA GLU A 210 12.17 11.30 8.28
C GLU A 210 10.81 11.74 8.78
N ARG A 211 10.62 13.06 8.89
CA ARG A 211 9.35 13.65 9.34
C ARG A 211 8.19 13.36 8.41
N ALA A 212 8.34 13.68 7.13
CA ALA A 212 7.28 13.48 6.15
C ALA A 212 6.87 12.00 6.07
N ARG A 213 7.84 11.08 6.05
CA ARG A 213 7.58 9.64 5.92
C ARG A 213 6.99 9.01 7.18
N SER A 214 7.38 9.46 8.38
CA SER A 214 6.75 8.98 9.62
C SER A 214 5.25 9.29 9.64
N MET A 215 4.88 10.45 9.07
CA MET A 215 3.52 10.97 8.96
C MET A 215 2.74 10.38 7.77
N SER A 216 3.41 9.92 6.71
CA SER A 216 2.78 9.39 5.49
C SER A 216 1.87 8.20 5.77
N PRO A 217 0.57 8.21 5.44
CA PRO A 217 -0.40 7.19 5.84
C PRO A 217 -0.11 5.78 5.32
N VAL A 218 0.66 5.66 4.23
CA VAL A 218 1.11 4.39 3.67
C VAL A 218 2.38 3.96 4.41
N LYS A 219 2.33 2.81 5.09
CA LYS A 219 3.51 2.16 5.68
C LYS A 219 3.76 0.87 4.92
N PHE A 220 4.90 0.81 4.25
CA PHE A 220 5.48 -0.47 3.86
C PHE A 220 6.40 -0.89 4.99
N SER A 221 6.15 -2.07 5.56
CA SER A 221 6.88 -2.67 6.67
C SER A 221 8.41 -2.65 6.53
N ASN A 222 8.93 -2.74 5.30
CA ASN A 222 10.36 -2.71 4.98
C ASN A 222 10.89 -1.34 4.54
N TYR A 223 10.03 -0.33 4.35
CA TYR A 223 10.49 1.01 3.99
C TYR A 223 10.96 1.76 5.23
N LYS A 224 12.25 2.06 5.27
CA LYS A 224 12.81 2.95 6.28
C LYS A 224 12.22 4.35 6.09
N ASN A 225 11.88 5.00 7.20
CA ASN A 225 11.47 6.41 7.19
C ASN A 225 12.60 7.34 6.74
N LYS A 226 13.84 6.86 6.68
CA LYS A 226 15.02 7.59 6.22
C LYS A 226 15.67 6.92 5.02
N PRO A 227 16.25 7.69 4.09
CA PRO A 227 17.13 7.14 3.07
C PRO A 227 18.36 6.50 3.72
N ASP A 228 18.88 5.45 3.09
CA ASP A 228 20.08 4.76 3.60
C ASP A 228 21.36 5.56 3.38
N CYS A 229 21.41 6.33 2.28
CA CYS A 229 22.49 7.27 2.02
C CYS A 229 22.04 8.41 1.12
N PHE A 230 22.86 9.46 1.07
CA PHE A 230 22.83 10.50 0.06
C PHE A 230 24.00 10.30 -0.88
N LEU A 231 23.71 10.38 -2.17
CA LEU A 231 24.65 10.20 -3.26
C LEU A 231 24.74 11.49 -4.07
N LYS A 232 25.96 11.91 -4.40
CA LYS A 232 26.21 12.98 -5.36
C LYS A 232 26.42 12.36 -6.72
N MET A 233 25.62 12.76 -7.70
CA MET A 233 25.86 12.37 -9.09
C MET A 233 27.12 13.08 -9.61
N ILE A 234 28.17 12.31 -9.91
CA ILE A 234 29.45 12.83 -10.42
C ILE A 234 29.55 12.73 -11.95
N LYS A 235 28.72 11.88 -12.57
CA LYS A 235 28.66 11.75 -14.02
C LYS A 235 27.24 11.47 -14.49
N ASN A 236 26.90 12.07 -15.62
CA ASN A 236 25.66 11.87 -16.36
C ASN A 236 26.01 11.88 -17.85
N GLN A 237 26.09 10.71 -18.46
CA GLN A 237 26.53 10.55 -19.84
C GLN A 237 25.41 9.90 -20.68
N PRO A 238 24.97 10.53 -21.78
CA PRO A 238 24.06 9.86 -22.71
C PRO A 238 24.76 8.69 -23.41
N LEU A 239 24.09 7.54 -23.44
CA LEU A 239 24.53 6.34 -24.16
C LEU A 239 23.86 6.22 -25.54
N THR A 240 22.72 6.89 -25.72
CA THR A 240 22.01 6.98 -27.00
C THR A 240 22.50 8.16 -27.82
N THR A 241 22.55 7.98 -29.14
CA THR A 241 22.88 9.04 -30.09
C THR A 241 21.76 10.09 -30.17
N ALA A 242 22.14 11.32 -30.50
CA ALA A 242 21.19 12.41 -30.71
C ALA A 242 20.18 12.04 -31.82
N GLY A 243 18.88 12.18 -31.52
CA GLY A 243 17.78 11.84 -32.44
C GLY A 243 17.25 10.40 -32.31
N GLY A 244 17.81 9.58 -31.42
CA GLY A 244 17.18 8.31 -31.05
C GLY A 244 15.87 8.53 -30.29
N GLY A 245 14.84 7.74 -30.57
CA GLY A 245 13.53 7.85 -29.89
C GLY A 245 13.53 7.45 -28.40
N LYS A 246 14.69 7.15 -27.82
CA LYS A 246 14.88 6.78 -26.41
C LYS A 246 16.11 7.53 -25.87
N ASP A 247 16.02 8.02 -24.63
CA ASP A 247 17.14 8.60 -23.88
C ASP A 247 17.63 7.56 -22.86
N VAL A 248 18.80 6.98 -23.10
CA VAL A 248 19.46 6.06 -22.17
C VAL A 248 20.72 6.72 -21.65
N ARG A 249 20.90 6.71 -20.32
CA ARG A 249 22.00 7.44 -19.65
C ARG A 249 22.78 6.53 -18.70
N HIS A 250 24.07 6.81 -18.61
CA HIS A 250 25.00 6.27 -17.62
C HIS A 250 25.20 7.30 -16.50
N PHE A 251 24.97 6.87 -15.26
CA PHE A 251 25.15 7.70 -14.07
C PHE A 251 26.24 7.12 -13.19
N GLU A 252 27.10 7.99 -12.65
CA GLU A 252 28.06 7.63 -11.61
C GLU A 252 27.76 8.45 -10.36
N PHE A 253 27.85 7.80 -9.20
CA PHE A 253 27.50 8.37 -7.92
C PHE A 253 28.64 8.26 -6.92
N GLU A 254 28.82 9.28 -6.11
CA GLU A 254 29.78 9.33 -4.99
C GLU A 254 29.00 9.47 -3.67
N PHE A 255 29.42 8.74 -2.63
CA PHE A 255 28.82 8.86 -1.31
C PHE A 255 29.15 10.21 -0.68
N VAL A 256 28.12 10.96 -0.29
CA VAL A 256 28.28 12.19 0.53
C VAL A 256 27.82 12.00 1.97
N SER A 257 27.28 10.83 2.29
CA SER A 257 26.95 10.37 3.64
C SER A 257 27.62 9.02 3.92
N SER A 258 27.14 8.28 4.93
CA SER A 258 27.59 6.93 5.22
C SER A 258 27.65 6.05 3.97
N ALA A 259 28.81 5.43 3.72
CA ALA A 259 28.99 4.50 2.63
C ALA A 259 28.16 3.23 2.88
N ILE A 260 27.55 2.71 1.82
CA ILE A 260 26.81 1.45 1.83
C ILE A 260 27.64 0.41 1.08
N GLN A 261 27.70 -0.81 1.62
CA GLN A 261 28.30 -1.94 0.93
C GLN A 261 27.32 -2.50 -0.11
N TYR A 262 27.80 -2.76 -1.32
CA TYR A 262 27.04 -3.38 -2.39
C TYR A 262 27.93 -4.34 -3.19
N GLU A 263 27.30 -5.33 -3.82
CA GLU A 263 27.93 -6.30 -4.71
C GLU A 263 27.44 -6.13 -6.16
N VAL A 264 28.19 -6.69 -7.11
CA VAL A 264 27.79 -6.66 -8.52
C VAL A 264 26.49 -7.48 -8.68
N GLY A 265 25.45 -6.82 -9.19
CA GLY A 265 24.12 -7.40 -9.34
C GLY A 265 23.09 -6.85 -8.34
N ASP A 266 23.53 -6.09 -7.33
CA ASP A 266 22.62 -5.38 -6.45
C ASP A 266 21.85 -4.28 -7.19
N ALA A 267 20.67 -3.95 -6.66
CA ALA A 267 19.81 -2.90 -7.18
C ALA A 267 19.95 -1.62 -6.33
N LEU A 268 20.05 -0.47 -6.99
CA LEU A 268 19.98 0.84 -6.37
C LEU A 268 18.54 1.37 -6.48
N GLU A 269 17.86 1.55 -5.34
CA GLU A 269 16.60 2.27 -5.29
C GLU A 269 16.85 3.79 -5.19
N VAL A 270 16.34 4.54 -6.15
CA VAL A 270 16.45 6.00 -6.18
C VAL A 270 15.10 6.59 -5.81
N LEU A 271 15.10 7.49 -4.82
CA LEU A 271 13.91 8.23 -4.43
C LEU A 271 13.72 9.42 -5.37
N PRO A 272 12.67 9.44 -6.21
CA PRO A 272 12.43 10.57 -7.11
C PRO A 272 11.86 11.77 -6.32
N SER A 273 12.05 12.96 -6.88
CA SER A 273 11.35 14.18 -6.47
C SER A 273 10.29 14.54 -7.50
N GLN A 274 9.20 15.18 -7.05
CA GLN A 274 8.16 15.68 -7.95
C GLN A 274 8.65 16.87 -8.77
N GLU A 275 8.08 17.06 -9.96
CA GLU A 275 8.32 18.27 -10.75
C GLU A 275 7.71 19.49 -10.02
N PRO A 276 8.47 20.57 -9.76
CA PRO A 276 7.97 21.72 -9.01
C PRO A 276 6.71 22.35 -9.62
N ALA A 277 6.63 22.42 -10.94
CA ALA A 277 5.48 22.98 -11.66
C ALA A 277 4.21 22.13 -11.47
N ALA A 278 4.34 20.79 -11.51
CA ALA A 278 3.23 19.89 -11.29
C ALA A 278 2.75 19.94 -9.82
N LEU A 279 3.68 20.03 -8.87
CA LEU A 279 3.35 20.22 -7.46
C LEU A 279 2.59 21.54 -7.22
N ASP A 280 3.04 22.64 -7.81
CA ASP A 280 2.38 23.94 -7.68
C ASP A 280 0.98 23.93 -8.30
N ALA A 281 0.83 23.33 -9.49
CA ALA A 281 -0.48 23.15 -10.12
C ALA A 281 -1.43 22.31 -9.25
N PHE A 282 -0.94 21.23 -8.64
CA PHE A 282 -1.73 20.39 -7.73
C PHE A 282 -2.20 21.16 -6.49
N LEU A 283 -1.29 21.88 -5.83
CA LEU A 283 -1.61 22.65 -4.62
C LEU A 283 -2.60 23.78 -4.93
N GLN A 284 -2.43 24.47 -6.05
CA GLN A 284 -3.35 25.50 -6.52
C GLN A 284 -4.74 24.91 -6.83
N HIS A 285 -4.80 23.79 -7.55
CA HIS A 285 -6.06 23.13 -7.91
C HIS A 285 -6.85 22.64 -6.68
N CYS A 286 -6.14 22.24 -5.63
CA CYS A 286 -6.73 21.83 -4.35
C CYS A 286 -7.00 23.00 -3.38
N ASN A 287 -6.69 24.25 -3.77
CA ASN A 287 -6.78 25.43 -2.92
C ASN A 287 -6.05 25.27 -1.57
N LEU A 288 -4.86 24.67 -1.59
CA LEU A 288 -4.03 24.43 -0.41
C LEU A 288 -2.94 25.50 -0.29
N ASN A 289 -2.69 25.99 0.93
CA ASN A 289 -1.60 26.93 1.19
C ASN A 289 -0.25 26.18 1.32
N PRO A 290 0.71 26.36 0.40
CA PRO A 290 1.99 25.66 0.43
C PRO A 290 2.84 25.98 1.68
N GLU A 291 2.67 27.18 2.25
CA GLU A 291 3.42 27.66 3.41
C GLU A 291 2.78 27.27 4.76
N ALA A 292 1.63 26.60 4.74
CA ALA A 292 1.01 26.12 5.95
C ALA A 292 1.86 25.02 6.62
N PHE A 293 1.96 25.06 7.94
CA PHE A 293 2.59 24.00 8.72
C PHE A 293 1.53 23.00 9.19
N ILE A 294 1.78 21.72 8.96
CA ILE A 294 0.84 20.64 9.23
C ILE A 294 1.45 19.51 10.07
N ILE A 295 0.59 18.81 10.80
CA ILE A 295 0.85 17.47 11.35
C ILE A 295 -0.22 16.53 10.81
N VAL A 296 0.21 15.36 10.32
CA VAL A 296 -0.68 14.35 9.76
C VAL A 296 -0.82 13.20 10.76
N HIS A 297 -2.04 13.06 11.28
CA HIS A 297 -2.41 12.07 12.27
C HIS A 297 -3.10 10.88 11.61
N ARG A 298 -2.61 9.67 11.85
CA ARG A 298 -3.29 8.45 11.38
C ARG A 298 -4.32 8.00 12.40
N LYS A 299 -5.51 7.63 11.91
CA LYS A 299 -6.51 6.94 12.72
C LYS A 299 -5.99 5.54 13.05
N ASP A 300 -5.97 5.17 14.34
CA ASP A 300 -5.58 3.83 14.74
C ASP A 300 -6.69 2.84 14.40
N THR A 301 -6.53 2.09 13.30
CA THR A 301 -7.47 1.04 12.88
C THR A 301 -7.36 -0.23 13.72
N ARG A 302 -6.36 -0.36 14.61
CA ARG A 302 -6.18 -1.56 15.45
C ARG A 302 -7.05 -1.56 16.70
N ASN A 303 -7.49 -0.40 17.16
CA ASN A 303 -8.29 -0.27 18.37
C ASN A 303 -9.76 0.02 18.05
N ASN A 304 -10.68 -0.71 18.69
CA ASN A 304 -12.14 -0.53 18.61
C ASN A 304 -12.64 0.83 19.16
N PHE A 305 -11.77 1.82 19.34
CA PHE A 305 -12.11 3.15 19.82
C PHE A 305 -12.16 4.12 18.64
N PRO A 306 -13.34 4.68 18.29
CA PRO A 306 -13.53 5.40 17.03
C PRO A 306 -12.68 6.67 16.79
N ASN A 307 -11.91 7.18 17.75
CA ASN A 307 -11.31 8.52 17.68
C ASN A 307 -9.87 8.62 18.23
N THR A 308 -9.14 7.51 18.37
CA THR A 308 -7.74 7.58 18.83
C THR A 308 -6.81 7.74 17.64
N PHE A 309 -6.27 8.95 17.47
CA PHE A 309 -5.19 9.20 16.53
C PHE A 309 -3.84 8.83 17.15
N MET A 310 -2.96 8.18 16.39
CA MET A 310 -1.59 8.00 16.87
C MET A 310 -0.88 9.36 16.89
N ASN A 311 -0.44 9.78 18.07
CA ASN A 311 0.36 10.99 18.24
C ASN A 311 1.73 10.75 17.59
N THR A 312 2.04 11.52 16.55
CA THR A 312 3.38 11.62 16.00
C THR A 312 4.22 12.47 16.96
N THR A 313 5.35 11.93 17.41
CA THR A 313 6.32 12.63 18.28
C THR A 313 7.08 13.76 17.58
N GLU A 314 6.79 14.00 16.31
CA GLU A 314 7.54 14.90 15.45
C GLU A 314 6.80 16.22 15.26
N GLY A 315 7.57 17.31 15.20
CA GLY A 315 7.05 18.66 14.98
C GLY A 315 6.47 18.86 13.58
N PRO A 316 5.72 19.96 13.38
CA PRO A 316 5.04 20.22 12.11
C PRO A 316 6.01 20.39 10.93
N ILE A 317 5.53 20.08 9.74
CA ILE A 317 6.24 20.23 8.46
C ILE A 317 5.47 21.16 7.52
N LYS A 318 6.15 21.83 6.59
CA LYS A 318 5.47 22.60 5.54
C LYS A 318 4.63 21.66 4.66
N LEU A 319 3.41 22.07 4.35
CA LEU A 319 2.49 21.31 3.52
C LEU A 319 3.09 20.99 2.15
N ARG A 320 3.76 21.95 1.51
CA ARG A 320 4.48 21.72 0.24
C ARG A 320 5.49 20.57 0.35
N THR A 321 6.34 20.61 1.37
CA THR A 321 7.38 19.60 1.60
C THR A 321 6.77 18.23 1.92
N PHE A 322 5.67 18.18 2.68
CA PHE A 322 4.97 16.92 2.92
C PHE A 322 4.46 16.29 1.61
N VAL A 323 3.77 17.07 0.78
CA VAL A 323 3.24 16.59 -0.51
C VAL A 323 4.37 16.12 -1.42
N GLU A 324 5.43 16.91 -1.56
CA GLU A 324 6.60 16.58 -2.40
C GLU A 324 7.25 15.25 -2.04
N LEU A 325 7.36 14.94 -0.74
CA LEU A 325 8.12 13.79 -0.25
C LEU A 325 7.28 12.52 -0.04
N THR A 326 5.95 12.62 -0.09
CA THR A 326 5.05 11.51 0.29
C THR A 326 3.96 11.19 -0.72
N MET A 327 3.68 12.07 -1.68
CA MET A 327 2.58 11.92 -2.61
C MET A 327 3.09 11.89 -4.04
N ASP A 328 2.56 10.95 -4.83
CA ASP A 328 2.67 11.01 -6.29
C ASP A 328 1.50 11.82 -6.85
N VAL A 329 1.79 13.03 -7.33
CA VAL A 329 0.77 13.97 -7.83
C VAL A 329 0.74 14.05 -9.35
N ALA A 330 1.72 13.47 -10.04
CA ALA A 330 1.92 13.71 -11.47
C ALA A 330 2.41 12.50 -12.28
N SER A 331 3.05 11.51 -11.64
CA SER A 331 3.75 10.46 -12.38
C SER A 331 2.83 9.30 -12.78
N ALA A 332 1.80 9.02 -11.98
CA ALA A 332 0.81 8.00 -12.26
C ALA A 332 -0.54 8.58 -12.71
N SER A 333 -1.21 7.88 -13.62
CA SER A 333 -2.62 8.14 -13.89
C SER A 333 -3.45 7.89 -12.62
N PRO A 334 -4.30 8.84 -12.18
CA PRO A 334 -5.12 8.63 -11.00
C PRO A 334 -5.95 7.35 -11.13
N ARG A 335 -5.96 6.53 -10.09
CA ARG A 335 -6.75 5.30 -10.06
C ARG A 335 -8.24 5.64 -10.20
N ARG A 336 -9.03 4.73 -10.76
CA ARG A 336 -10.48 4.90 -10.95
C ARG A 336 -11.19 5.40 -9.68
N TYR A 337 -10.81 4.86 -8.52
CA TYR A 337 -11.37 5.26 -7.23
C TYR A 337 -11.19 6.75 -6.90
N PHE A 338 -10.09 7.38 -7.33
CA PHE A 338 -9.88 8.82 -7.13
C PHE A 338 -11.05 9.63 -7.72
N PHE A 339 -11.52 9.24 -8.90
CA PHE A 339 -12.65 9.88 -9.56
C PHE A 339 -13.98 9.56 -8.87
N GLU A 340 -14.17 8.30 -8.44
CA GLU A 340 -15.37 7.89 -7.69
C GLU A 340 -15.53 8.67 -6.38
N ALA A 341 -14.44 8.92 -5.65
CA ALA A 341 -14.43 9.71 -4.43
C ALA A 341 -14.65 11.20 -4.70
N ARG A 342 -14.03 11.76 -5.76
CA ARG A 342 -14.16 13.18 -6.11
C ARG A 342 -15.57 13.55 -6.54
N ILE A 343 -16.26 12.71 -7.31
CA ILE A 343 -17.65 12.95 -7.72
C ILE A 343 -18.58 13.12 -6.51
N SER A 344 -18.26 12.45 -5.39
CA SER A 344 -19.03 12.57 -4.15
C SER A 344 -18.65 13.74 -3.23
N CYS A 345 -17.56 14.47 -3.50
CA CYS A 345 -17.18 15.66 -2.73
C CYS A 345 -17.71 16.98 -3.33
N PHE A 346 -18.16 16.96 -4.59
CA PHE A 346 -18.62 18.15 -5.33
C PHE A 346 -20.13 18.12 -5.67
N ASN A 347 -20.85 17.07 -5.27
CA ASN A 347 -22.31 17.00 -5.22
C ASN A 347 -22.73 16.99 -3.75
#